data_AF-A0A927NM55-F1
#
_entry.id   AF-A0A927NM55-F1
#
_cell.length_a   1.000
_cell.length_b   1.000
_cell.length_c   1.000
_cell.angle_alpha   90.00
_cell.angle_beta   90.00
_cell.angle_gamma   90.00
#
_symmetry.space_group_name_H-M   'P 1'
#
loop_
_entity.id
_entity.type
_entity.pdbx_description
1 polymer ?
#
loop_
_entity_poly.entity_id
_entity_poly.type
_entity_poly.pdbx_seq_one_letter_code
_entity_poly.pdbx_strand_id
1 'polypeptide(L)'
;RAINLLKEQGYITQERYGDVYLTEKGIEEGKKIRETHDILQTFLVDILGVSPAVGEEDACMIEHCLSDETKQKLKQFVEKNKK
;
A
#
# COMPACT_ATOMS: atom_id res chain seq x y z
N ARG A 1 15.40 -14.55 4.74
CA ARG A 1 14.82 -14.94 3.42
C ARG A 1 14.16 -13.75 2.72
N ALA A 2 13.25 -13.02 3.38
CA ALA A 2 12.61 -11.82 2.82
C ALA A 2 13.59 -10.66 2.49
N ILE A 3 14.48 -10.31 3.41
CA ILE A 3 15.47 -9.23 3.21
C ILE A 3 16.37 -9.46 1.99
N ASN A 4 16.90 -10.69 1.82
CA ASN A 4 17.74 -11.00 0.66
C ASN A 4 16.97 -10.85 -0.66
N LEU A 5 15.70 -11.26 -0.71
CA LEU A 5 14.86 -11.10 -1.91
C LEU A 5 14.63 -9.61 -2.24
N LEU A 6 14.30 -8.80 -1.23
CA LEU A 6 14.11 -7.36 -1.42
C LEU A 6 15.41 -6.67 -1.87
N LYS A 7 16.57 -7.14 -1.39
CA LYS A 7 17.89 -6.67 -1.81
C LYS A 7 18.21 -7.08 -3.25
N GLU A 8 17.96 -8.33 -3.62
CA GLU A 8 18.11 -8.85 -4.99
C GLU A 8 17.20 -8.12 -5.98
N GLN A 9 15.99 -7.75 -5.56
CA GLN A 9 15.04 -6.96 -6.35
C GLN A 9 15.35 -5.45 -6.37
N GLY A 10 16.37 -5.00 -5.62
CA GLY A 10 16.83 -3.62 -5.59
C GLY A 10 15.93 -2.65 -4.81
N TYR A 11 15.04 -3.15 -3.94
CA TYR A 11 14.17 -2.33 -3.09
C TYR A 11 14.88 -1.81 -1.83
N ILE A 12 15.88 -2.55 -1.36
CA ILE A 12 16.64 -2.18 -0.16
C ILE A 12 18.15 -2.29 -0.40
N THR A 13 18.89 -1.51 0.37
CA THR A 13 20.33 -1.68 0.58
C THR A 13 20.60 -2.00 2.04
N GLN A 14 21.62 -2.82 2.29
CA GLN A 14 22.03 -3.21 3.64
C GLN A 14 23.53 -3.48 3.65
N GLU A 15 24.24 -2.82 4.57
CA GLU A 15 25.64 -3.12 4.86
C GLU A 15 25.76 -4.48 5.58
N ARG A 16 26.94 -5.10 5.56
CA ARG A 16 27.17 -6.50 6.00
C ARG A 16 26.65 -6.81 7.42
N TYR A 17 26.63 -5.80 8.30
CA TYR A 17 26.08 -5.87 9.67
C TYR A 17 25.33 -4.58 10.04
N GLY A 18 24.83 -3.85 9.05
CA GLY A 18 24.23 -2.53 9.24
C GLY A 18 22.71 -2.53 9.06
N ASP A 19 22.14 -1.35 9.23
CA ASP A 19 20.73 -1.09 9.06
C ASP A 19 20.28 -1.31 7.60
N VAL A 20 18.98 -1.56 7.46
CA VAL A 20 18.32 -1.69 6.16
C VAL A 20 17.77 -0.33 5.76
N TYR A 21 18.14 0.14 4.57
CA TYR A 21 17.61 1.36 3.99
C TYR A 21 16.83 1.04 2.72
N LEU A 22 15.70 1.72 2.52
CA LEU A 22 15.00 1.68 1.23
C LEU A 22 15.82 2.41 0.17
N THR A 23 15.90 1.81 -1.01
CA THR A 23 16.36 2.54 -2.21
C THR A 23 15.24 3.46 -2.70
N GLU A 24 15.53 4.34 -3.67
CA GLU A 24 14.49 5.14 -4.32
C GLU A 24 13.35 4.26 -4.89
N LYS A 25 13.70 3.13 -5.50
CA LYS A 25 12.75 2.13 -5.98
C LYS A 25 11.91 1.54 -4.84
N GLY A 26 12.52 1.23 -3.70
CA GLY A 26 11.81 0.74 -2.52
C GLY A 26 10.85 1.78 -1.92
N ILE A 27 11.26 3.05 -1.91
CA ILE A 27 10.40 4.16 -1.49
C ILE A 27 9.20 4.30 -2.42
N GLU A 28 9.42 4.24 -3.74
CA GLU A 28 8.35 4.37 -4.73
C GLU A 28 7.32 3.24 -4.60
N GLU A 29 7.76 1.99 -4.48
CA GLU A 29 6.83 0.86 -4.27
C GLU A 29 6.12 0.95 -2.92
N GLY A 30 6.82 1.32 -1.85
CA GLY A 30 6.21 1.54 -0.54
C GLY A 30 5.12 2.61 -0.58
N LYS A 31 5.32 3.69 -1.35
CA LYS A 31 4.31 4.73 -1.56
C LYS A 31 3.08 4.21 -2.29
N LYS A 32 3.23 3.37 -3.32
CA LYS A 32 2.09 2.79 -4.06
C LYS A 32 1.23 1.88 -3.17
N ILE A 33 1.87 1.08 -2.32
CA ILE A 33 1.19 0.26 -1.32
C ILE A 33 0.41 1.19 -0.38
N ARG A 34 1.10 2.16 0.24
CA ARG A 34 0.46 3.09 1.18
C ARG A 34 -0.70 3.86 0.58
N GLU A 35 -0.55 4.34 -0.65
CA GLU A 35 -1.62 5.04 -1.37
C GLU A 35 -2.84 4.13 -1.57
N THR A 36 -2.63 2.86 -1.88
CA THR A 36 -3.71 1.87 -2.02
C THR A 36 -4.42 1.64 -0.69
N HIS A 37 -3.67 1.49 0.41
CA HIS A 37 -4.24 1.40 1.77
C HIS A 37 -5.15 2.59 2.08
N ASP A 38 -4.65 3.81 1.90
CA ASP A 38 -5.37 5.03 2.27
C ASP A 38 -6.64 5.22 1.42
N ILE A 39 -6.60 4.82 0.14
CA ILE A 39 -7.78 4.81 -0.73
C ILE A 39 -8.81 3.78 -0.27
N LEU A 40 -8.38 2.57 0.06
CA LEU A 40 -9.27 1.51 0.58
C LEU A 40 -9.90 1.90 1.90
N GLN A 41 -9.11 2.45 2.82
CA GLN A 41 -9.62 2.93 4.10
C GLN A 41 -10.68 4.02 3.91
N THR A 42 -10.39 5.02 3.05
CA THR A 42 -11.36 6.07 2.69
C THR A 42 -12.63 5.45 2.09
N PHE A 43 -12.49 4.50 1.16
CA PHE A 43 -13.63 3.83 0.56
C PHE A 43 -14.48 3.08 1.58
N LEU A 44 -13.86 2.24 2.41
CA LEU A 44 -14.55 1.39 3.36
C LEU A 44 -15.22 2.22 4.47
N VAL A 45 -14.54 3.24 4.98
CA VAL A 45 -15.04 4.03 6.11
C VAL A 45 -15.97 5.14 5.63
N ASP A 46 -15.53 6.01 4.74
CA ASP A 46 -16.24 7.24 4.41
C ASP A 46 -17.37 7.04 3.39
N ILE A 47 -17.24 6.03 2.52
CA ILE A 47 -18.22 5.75 1.47
C ILE A 47 -19.12 4.57 1.85
N LEU A 48 -18.52 3.44 2.25
CA LEU A 48 -19.27 2.23 2.59
C LEU A 48 -19.82 2.25 4.03
N GLY A 49 -19.27 3.09 4.91
CA GLY A 49 -19.76 3.26 6.28
C GLY A 49 -19.31 2.17 7.27
N VAL A 50 -18.24 1.45 6.94
CA VAL A 50 -17.63 0.46 7.83
C VAL A 50 -16.94 1.17 8.99
N SER A 51 -16.91 0.55 10.17
CA SER A 51 -16.21 1.14 11.31
C SER A 51 -14.71 1.33 11.01
N PRO A 52 -14.05 2.40 11.52
CA PRO A 52 -12.64 2.66 11.23
C PRO A 52 -11.69 1.50 11.56
N ALA A 53 -11.95 0.76 12.65
CA ALA A 53 -11.13 -0.37 13.04
C ALA A 53 -11.18 -1.51 12.02
N VAL A 54 -12.39 -1.85 11.55
CA VAL A 54 -12.59 -2.87 10.51
C VAL A 54 -12.07 -2.39 9.16
N GLY A 55 -12.30 -1.11 8.82
CA GLY A 55 -11.81 -0.52 7.58
C GLY A 55 -10.27 -0.53 7.48
N GLU A 56 -9.56 -0.33 8.59
CA GLU A 56 -8.10 -0.44 8.65
C GLU A 56 -7.60 -1.87 8.43
N GLU A 57 -8.21 -2.84 9.11
CA GLU A 57 -7.85 -4.26 8.99
C GLU A 57 -8.14 -4.79 7.58
N ASP A 58 -9.32 -4.50 7.04
CA ASP A 58 -9.72 -4.90 5.69
C ASP A 58 -8.86 -4.22 4.61
N ALA A 59 -8.55 -2.92 4.76
CA ALA A 59 -7.67 -2.22 3.81
C ALA A 59 -6.28 -2.88 3.73
N CYS A 60 -5.69 -3.24 4.87
CA CYS A 60 -4.39 -3.91 4.93
C CYS A 60 -4.42 -5.31 4.29
N MET A 61 -5.51 -6.05 4.43
CA MET A 61 -5.66 -7.35 3.76
C MET A 61 -5.85 -7.20 2.25
N ILE A 62 -6.67 -6.24 1.82
CA ILE A 62 -7.08 -6.09 0.42
C ILE A 62 -5.97 -5.46 -0.42
N GLU A 63 -5.19 -4.51 0.11
CA GLU A 63 -4.23 -3.73 -0.67
C GLU A 63 -3.21 -4.58 -1.45
N HIS A 64 -2.84 -5.74 -0.90
CA HIS A 64 -1.87 -6.66 -1.49
C HIS A 64 -2.46 -7.60 -2.55
N CYS A 65 -3.79 -7.67 -2.66
CA CYS A 65 -4.48 -8.60 -3.56
C CYS A 65 -5.09 -7.95 -4.80
N LEU A 66 -5.12 -6.61 -4.86
CA LEU A 66 -5.70 -5.90 -5.99
C LEU A 66 -4.76 -5.80 -7.18
N SER A 67 -5.30 -5.97 -8.39
CA SER A 67 -4.64 -5.59 -9.63
C SER A 67 -4.49 -4.07 -9.74
N ASP A 68 -3.52 -3.61 -10.51
CA ASP A 68 -3.31 -2.17 -10.74
C ASP A 68 -4.52 -1.49 -11.40
N GLU A 69 -5.23 -2.21 -12.27
CA GLU A 69 -6.49 -1.73 -12.85
C GLU A 69 -7.54 -1.43 -11.78
N THR A 70 -7.75 -2.36 -10.84
CA THR A 70 -8.73 -2.18 -9.76
C THR A 70 -8.33 -1.05 -8.83
N LYS A 71 -7.04 -0.95 -8.47
CA LYS A 71 -6.51 0.16 -7.65
C LYS A 71 -6.78 1.51 -8.32
N GLN A 72 -6.50 1.62 -9.62
CA GLN A 72 -6.71 2.87 -10.36
C GLN A 72 -8.20 3.25 -10.46
N LYS A 73 -9.08 2.29 -10.74
CA LYS A 73 -10.53 2.54 -10.81
C LYS A 73 -11.11 2.89 -9.46
N LEU A 74 -10.66 2.23 -8.39
CA LEU A 74 -11.07 2.53 -7.02
C LEU A 74 -10.64 3.94 -6.62
N LYS A 75 -9.39 4.33 -6.92
CA LYS A 75 -8.89 5.70 -6.71
C LYS A 75 -9.82 6.74 -7.34
N GLN A 76 -10.11 6.58 -8.63
CA GLN A 76 -10.99 7.50 -9.38
C GLN A 76 -12.40 7.53 -8.80
N PHE A 77 -12.91 6.39 -8.34
CA PHE A 77 -14.20 6.31 -7.69
C PHE A 77 -14.21 7.08 -6.37
N VAL A 78 -13.21 6.87 -5.51
CA VAL A 78 -13.08 7.57 -4.23
C VAL A 78 -12.94 9.08 -4.45
N GLU A 79 -12.06 9.53 -5.35
CA GLU A 79 -11.88 10.96 -5.66
C GLU A 79 -13.16 11.65 -6.13
N LYS A 80 -14.03 10.95 -6.86
CA LYS A 80 -15.33 11.50 -7.32
C LYS A 80 -16.41 11.53 -6.24
N ASN A 81 -16.31 10.68 -5.23
CA ASN A 81 -17.34 10.49 -4.21
C ASN A 81 -16.90 11.01 -2.82
N LYS A 82 -15.65 11.44 -2.69
CA LYS A 82 -15.17 12.17 -1.51
C LYS A 82 -15.96 13.47 -1.40
N LYS A 83 -16.68 13.65 -0.29
CA LYS A 83 -17.40 14.89 0.00
C LYS A 83 -16.45 16.04 0.28
#